data_AF-A0A914ECE7-F1
#
_entry.id   AF-A0A914ECE7-F1
#
_cell.length_a   1.000
_cell.length_b   1.000
_cell.length_c   1.000
_cell.angle_alpha   90.00
_cell.angle_beta   90.00
_cell.angle_gamma   90.00
#
_symmetry.space_group_name_H-M   'P 1'
#
loop_
_entity.id
_entity.type
_entity.pdbx_description
1 polymer ?
#
loop_
_entity_poly.entity_id
_entity_poly.type
_entity_poly.pdbx_seq_one_letter_code
_entity_poly.pdbx_strand_id
1 'polypeptide(L)'
;MYTLPDSIKFRDKSPILENYPALQLYTTRNMRPGTFIDWLWGGLNYQIEHHLFPTMPRNKLKTVMPMVKDFCAKNKLPYMVDDYFTGWGYAIEQFRNVANIAAKIVNKASA
;
A
#
# COMPACT_ATOMS: atom_id res chain seq x y z
N MET A 1 23.09 -0.94 -25.00
CA MET A 1 21.89 -0.62 -24.20
C MET A 1 22.05 -1.35 -22.87
N TYR A 2 22.31 -0.64 -21.77
CA TYR A 2 22.48 -1.29 -20.46
C TYR A 2 21.10 -1.53 -19.83
N THR A 3 20.74 -2.80 -19.64
CA THR A 3 19.60 -3.25 -18.83
C THR A 3 20.02 -3.30 -17.36
N LEU A 4 19.27 -2.61 -16.49
CA LEU A 4 19.45 -2.64 -15.03
C LEU A 4 18.83 -3.94 -14.44
N PRO A 5 19.31 -4.44 -13.30
CA PRO A 5 18.82 -5.69 -12.70
C PRO A 5 17.38 -5.56 -12.18
N ASP A 6 16.62 -6.65 -12.22
CA ASP A 6 15.20 -6.78 -11.80
C ASP A 6 14.91 -6.45 -10.31
N SER A 7 15.91 -6.03 -9.53
CA SER A 7 15.86 -6.01 -8.06
C SER A 7 15.53 -4.65 -7.42
N ILE A 8 15.24 -3.60 -8.18
CA ILE A 8 14.87 -2.28 -7.63
C ILE A 8 13.37 -2.06 -7.78
N LYS A 9 12.64 -2.17 -6.67
CA LYS A 9 11.17 -1.97 -6.61
C LYS A 9 10.75 -0.53 -6.96
N PHE A 10 11.55 0.47 -6.56
CA PHE A 10 11.31 1.90 -6.83
C PHE A 10 12.64 2.60 -7.14
N ARG A 11 12.71 3.35 -8.25
CA ARG A 11 13.90 4.13 -8.65
C ARG A 11 13.99 5.46 -7.87
N ASP A 12 15.17 6.10 -7.89
CA ASP A 12 15.49 7.32 -7.13
C ASP A 12 14.66 8.58 -7.48
N LYS A 13 13.82 8.50 -8.53
CA LYS A 13 12.84 9.51 -8.97
C LYS A 13 11.49 8.88 -9.31
N SER A 14 11.12 7.84 -8.59
CA SER A 14 9.84 7.18 -8.82
C SER A 14 8.69 8.07 -8.33
N PRO A 15 7.51 8.03 -8.99
CA PRO A 15 6.37 8.86 -8.64
C PRO A 15 5.97 8.79 -7.15
N ILE A 16 6.30 7.69 -6.47
CA ILE A 16 6.07 7.47 -5.04
C ILE A 16 6.69 8.55 -4.14
N LEU A 17 7.83 9.14 -4.52
CA LEU A 17 8.50 10.18 -3.75
C LEU A 17 8.17 11.59 -4.24
N GLU A 18 7.59 11.71 -5.43
CA GLU A 18 7.37 12.99 -6.10
C GLU A 18 5.93 13.51 -5.95
N ASN A 19 4.95 12.62 -5.74
CA ASN A 19 3.57 13.04 -5.55
C ASN A 19 2.83 12.25 -4.47
N TYR A 20 2.03 12.97 -3.68
CA TYR A 20 1.28 12.43 -2.55
C TYR A 20 0.31 11.30 -2.94
N PRO A 21 -0.50 11.40 -4.02
CA PRO A 21 -1.39 10.31 -4.41
C PRO A 21 -0.65 9.02 -4.73
N ALA A 22 0.47 9.09 -5.45
CA ALA A 22 1.30 7.93 -5.77
C ALA A 22 1.88 7.33 -4.48
N LEU A 23 2.42 8.14 -3.57
CA LEU A 23 2.89 7.64 -2.27
C LEU A 23 1.82 6.74 -1.63
N GLN A 24 0.59 7.25 -1.49
CA GLN A 24 -0.48 6.49 -0.86
C GLN A 24 -0.86 5.23 -1.65
N LEU A 25 -0.97 5.32 -2.99
CA LEU A 25 -1.36 4.19 -3.83
C LEU A 25 -0.31 3.07 -3.92
N TYR A 26 0.98 3.41 -3.85
CA TYR A 26 2.06 2.43 -3.93
C TYR A 26 2.40 1.79 -2.58
N THR A 27 2.14 2.48 -1.45
CA THR A 27 2.46 1.97 -0.11
C THR A 27 1.27 1.44 0.67
N THR A 28 0.04 1.72 0.23
CA THR A 28 -1.18 1.34 0.94
C THR A 28 -1.97 0.30 0.16
N ARG A 29 -2.67 -0.57 0.89
CA ARG A 29 -3.58 -1.57 0.32
C ARG A 29 -4.90 -1.56 1.06
N ASN A 30 -5.97 -1.88 0.34
CA ASN A 30 -7.27 -2.15 0.95
C ASN A 30 -7.42 -3.64 1.27
N MET A 31 -8.23 -3.92 2.29
CA MET A 31 -8.76 -5.26 2.50
C MET A 31 -10.09 -5.37 1.75
N ARG A 32 -10.31 -6.48 1.07
CA ARG A 32 -11.49 -6.71 0.23
C ARG A 32 -12.76 -6.43 1.03
N PRO A 33 -13.55 -5.43 0.64
CA PRO A 33 -14.78 -5.13 1.36
C PRO A 33 -15.85 -6.21 1.24
N GLY A 34 -16.76 -6.21 2.19
CA GLY A 34 -17.93 -7.09 2.25
C GLY A 34 -18.70 -6.82 3.53
N THR A 35 -20.00 -7.11 3.60
CA THR A 35 -20.84 -6.74 4.75
C THR A 35 -20.25 -7.20 6.09
N PHE A 36 -19.79 -8.45 6.15
CA PHE A 36 -19.15 -8.99 7.36
C PHE A 36 -17.81 -8.32 7.67
N ILE A 37 -16.97 -8.10 6.66
CA ILE A 37 -15.65 -7.46 6.81
C ILE A 37 -15.80 -5.99 7.22
N ASP A 38 -16.72 -5.26 6.58
CA ASP A 38 -17.05 -3.86 6.89
C ASP A 38 -17.49 -3.72 8.36
N TRP A 39 -18.29 -4.67 8.86
CA TRP A 39 -18.70 -4.73 10.28
C TRP A 39 -17.54 -5.09 11.21
N LEU A 40 -16.84 -6.19 10.93
CA LEU A 40 -15.75 -6.71 11.76
C LEU A 40 -14.65 -5.68 11.97
N TRP A 41 -14.30 -4.94 10.92
CA TRP A 41 -13.22 -3.95 10.95
C TRP A 41 -13.70 -2.51 11.14
N GLY A 42 -15.01 -2.29 11.30
CA GLY A 42 -15.58 -0.94 11.45
C GLY A 42 -15.21 0.01 10.32
N GLY A 43 -15.12 -0.49 9.08
CA GLY A 43 -14.71 0.27 7.91
C GLY A 43 -13.21 0.57 7.79
N LEU A 44 -12.34 -0.07 8.58
CA LEU A 44 -10.87 0.08 8.47
C LEU A 44 -10.27 -0.59 7.23
N ASN A 45 -11.08 -1.27 6.41
CA ASN A 45 -10.67 -1.96 5.20
C ASN A 45 -10.46 -1.04 3.97
N TYR A 46 -10.71 0.28 4.11
CA TYR A 46 -10.59 1.30 3.06
C TYR A 46 -9.40 2.26 3.32
N GLN A 47 -8.21 1.71 3.54
CA GLN A 47 -7.00 2.48 3.87
C GLN A 47 -6.51 3.38 2.73
N ILE A 48 -6.64 2.95 1.47
CA ILE A 48 -6.26 3.76 0.31
C ILE A 48 -7.07 5.06 0.31
N GLU A 49 -8.40 4.96 0.43
CA GLU A 49 -9.28 6.14 0.46
C GLU A 49 -9.05 6.97 1.72
N HIS A 50 -8.81 6.33 2.88
CA HIS A 50 -8.49 7.03 4.11
C HIS A 50 -7.21 7.86 3.97
N HIS A 51 -6.16 7.29 3.39
CA HIS A 51 -4.91 8.00 3.21
C HIS A 51 -4.97 9.05 2.09
N LEU A 52 -5.82 8.90 1.08
CA LEU A 52 -6.03 9.94 0.06
C LEU A 52 -6.93 11.08 0.55
N PHE A 53 -7.89 10.78 1.43
CA PHE A 53 -8.87 11.73 1.96
C PHE A 53 -8.96 11.63 3.49
N PRO A 54 -7.90 12.03 4.24
CA PRO A 54 -7.80 11.78 5.68
C PRO A 54 -8.88 12.47 6.52
N THR A 55 -9.48 13.54 6.01
CA THR A 55 -10.57 14.27 6.67
C THR A 55 -11.95 13.69 6.37
N MET A 56 -12.05 12.74 5.43
CA MET A 56 -13.32 12.12 5.06
C MET A 56 -13.79 11.14 6.15
N PRO A 57 -15.06 11.21 6.57
CA PRO A 57 -15.61 10.24 7.49
C PRO A 57 -15.51 8.80 6.95
N ARG A 58 -15.13 7.85 7.82
CA ARG A 58 -14.91 6.44 7.46
C ARG A 58 -16.10 5.79 6.74
N ASN A 59 -17.33 6.12 7.13
CA ASN A 59 -18.55 5.61 6.52
C ASN A 59 -18.79 6.09 5.07
N LYS A 60 -18.04 7.09 4.59
CA LYS A 60 -18.09 7.58 3.21
C LYS A 60 -17.01 6.99 2.30
N LEU A 61 -15.98 6.36 2.86
CA LEU A 61 -14.86 5.81 2.09
C LEU A 61 -15.33 4.74 1.08
N LYS A 62 -16.31 3.90 1.47
CA LYS A 62 -16.94 2.92 0.57
C LYS A 62 -17.55 3.56 -0.68
N THR A 63 -18.14 4.74 -0.55
CA THR A 63 -18.77 5.47 -1.65
C THR A 63 -17.73 6.02 -2.64
N VAL A 64 -16.55 6.39 -2.15
CA VAL A 64 -15.48 7.00 -2.95
C VAL A 64 -14.55 5.97 -3.57
N MET A 65 -14.44 4.77 -2.98
CA MET A 65 -13.64 3.65 -3.49
C MET A 65 -13.77 3.40 -5.01
N PRO A 66 -14.98 3.35 -5.61
CA PRO A 66 -15.12 3.13 -7.06
C PRO A 66 -14.54 4.27 -7.90
N MET A 67 -14.64 5.52 -7.42
CA MET A 67 -14.11 6.70 -8.10
C MET A 67 -12.57 6.68 -8.10
N VAL A 68 -11.96 6.31 -6.97
CA VAL A 68 -10.50 6.16 -6.85
C VAL A 68 -10.00 5.04 -7.75
N LYS A 69 -10.69 3.90 -7.79
CA LYS A 69 -10.36 2.78 -8.71
C LYS A 69 -10.37 3.22 -10.16
N ASP A 70 -11.43 3.90 -10.58
CA ASP A 70 -11.57 4.39 -11.96
C ASP A 70 -10.47 5.41 -12.31
N PHE A 71 -10.17 6.34 -11.40
CA PHE A 71 -9.05 7.26 -11.55
C PHE A 71 -7.72 6.52 -11.71
N CYS A 72 -7.46 5.50 -10.88
CA CYS A 72 -6.22 4.72 -10.97
C CYS A 72 -6.11 3.98 -12.31
N ALA A 73 -7.20 3.35 -12.77
CA ALA A 73 -7.24 2.65 -14.05
C ALA A 73 -6.95 3.60 -15.23
N LYS A 74 -7.60 4.77 -15.27
CA LYS A 74 -7.40 5.79 -16.31
C LYS A 74 -5.96 6.30 -16.39
N ASN A 75 -5.29 6.38 -15.24
CA ASN A 75 -3.93 6.93 -15.13
C ASN A 75 -2.83 5.87 -15.04
N LYS A 76 -3.17 4.58 -15.22
CA LYS A 76 -2.22 3.45 -15.07
C LYS A 76 -1.51 3.43 -13.71
N LEU A 77 -2.23 3.79 -12.65
CA LEU A 77 -1.76 3.76 -11.28
C LEU A 77 -2.16 2.44 -10.59
N PRO A 78 -1.37 1.94 -9.63
CA PRO A 78 -1.73 0.75 -8.88
C PRO A 78 -2.94 1.03 -7.98
N TYR A 79 -3.72 -0.02 -7.75
CA TYR A 79 -4.77 -0.02 -6.74
C TYR A 79 -4.85 -1.41 -6.13
N MET A 80 -4.29 -1.59 -4.93
CA MET A 80 -4.11 -2.90 -4.31
C MET A 80 -5.28 -3.28 -3.40
N VAL A 81 -5.88 -4.44 -3.65
CA VAL A 81 -6.95 -5.01 -2.81
C VAL A 81 -6.76 -6.51 -2.69
N ASP A 82 -6.69 -7.01 -1.47
CA ASP A 82 -6.58 -8.44 -1.22
C ASP A 82 -7.56 -8.86 -0.13
N ASP A 83 -7.82 -10.16 -0.03
CA ASP A 83 -8.49 -10.67 1.16
C ASP A 83 -7.62 -10.46 2.42
N TYR A 84 -8.27 -10.56 3.57
CA TYR A 84 -7.65 -10.24 4.84
C TYR A 84 -6.41 -11.09 5.15
N PHE A 85 -6.47 -12.41 4.91
CA PHE A 85 -5.39 -13.31 5.29
C PHE A 85 -4.17 -13.12 4.40
N THR A 86 -4.39 -12.94 3.09
CA THR A 86 -3.33 -12.59 2.16
C THR A 86 -2.67 -11.26 2.54
N GLY A 87 -3.46 -10.22 2.81
CA GLY A 87 -2.96 -8.91 3.21
C GLY A 87 -2.17 -8.95 4.53
N TRP A 88 -2.64 -9.74 5.50
CA TRP A 88 -1.95 -9.96 6.78
C TRP A 88 -0.64 -10.72 6.60
N GLY A 89 -0.61 -11.74 5.74
CA GLY A 89 0.62 -12.47 5.37
C GLY A 89 1.69 -11.54 4.81
N TYR A 90 1.32 -10.65 3.89
CA TYR A 90 2.25 -9.65 3.35
C TYR A 90 2.77 -8.67 4.42
N ALA A 91 1.96 -8.29 5.41
CA ALA A 91 2.41 -7.43 6.49
C ALA A 91 3.48 -8.12 7.36
N ILE A 92 3.28 -9.39 7.69
CA ILE A 92 4.27 -10.20 8.43
C ILE A 92 5.55 -10.37 7.61
N GLU A 93 5.43 -10.67 6.32
CA GLU A 93 6.58 -10.77 5.42
C GLU A 93 7.37 -9.46 5.37
N GLN A 94 6.68 -8.31 5.33
CA GLN A 94 7.33 -7.02 5.34
C GLN A 94 8.07 -6.75 6.66
N PHE A 95 7.49 -7.09 7.81
CA PHE A 95 8.20 -6.99 9.09
C PHE A 95 9.45 -7.86 9.13
N ARG A 96 9.38 -9.08 8.58
CA ARG A 96 10.56 -9.97 8.43
C ARG A 96 11.64 -9.33 7.55
N ASN A 97 11.25 -8.74 6.42
CA ASN A 97 12.17 -8.06 5.52
C ASN A 97 12.89 -6.89 6.20
N VAL A 98 12.15 -6.07 6.96
CA VAL A 98 12.72 -4.96 7.74
C VAL A 98 13.69 -5.48 8.81
N ALA A 99 13.33 -6.53 9.55
CA ALA A 99 14.20 -7.14 10.55
C ALA A 99 15.51 -7.66 9.94
N ASN A 100 15.45 -8.31 8.78
CA ASN A 100 16.62 -8.80 8.06
C ASN A 100 17.56 -7.66 7.62
N ILE A 101 17.00 -6.54 7.14
CA ILE A 101 17.78 -5.36 6.75
C ILE A 101 18.43 -4.73 7.99
N ALA A 102 17.68 -4.56 9.07
CA ALA A 102 18.19 -3.99 10.32
C ALA A 102 19.35 -4.82 10.88
N ALA A 103 19.22 -6.15 10.92
CA ALA A 103 20.29 -7.04 11.36
C ALA A 103 21.57 -6.89 10.53
N LYS A 104 21.45 -6.77 9.20
CA LYS A 104 22.60 -6.54 8.30
C LYS A 104 23.29 -5.20 8.58
N ILE A 105 22.52 -4.15 8.83
CA ILE A 105 23.07 -2.82 9.14
C ILE A 105 23.83 -2.86 10.46
N VAL A 106 23.24 -3.46 11.51
CA VAL A 106 23.88 -3.61 12.81
C VAL A 106 25.19 -4.41 12.70
N ASN A 107 25.15 -5.58 12.05
CA ASN A 107 26.33 -6.44 11.90
C ASN A 107 27.46 -5.76 11.10
N LYS A 108 27.12 -4.94 10.09
CA LYS A 108 28.11 -4.18 9.31
C LYS A 108 28.72 -3.03 10.13
N ALA A 109 27.95 -2.40 11.02
CA ALA A 109 28.45 -1.32 11.87
C ALA A 109 29.29 -1.82 13.05
N SER A 110 29.16 -3.10 13.42
CA SER A 110 29.94 -3.77 14.47
C SER A 110 31.18 -4.51 13.96
N ALA A 111 31.44 -4.48 12.65
CA ALA A 111 32.62 -5.06 12.00
C ALA A 111 33.56 -3.94 11.53
#